data_AF-A0A6B9V807-F1
#
_entry.id   AF-A0A6B9V807-F1
#
_cell.length_a   1.000
_cell.length_b   1.000
_cell.length_c   1.000
_cell.angle_alpha   90.00
_cell.angle_beta   90.00
_cell.angle_gamma   90.00
#
_symmetry.space_group_name_H-M   'P 1'
#
loop_
_entity.id
_entity.type
_entity.pdbx_description
1 polymer ?
#
loop_
_entity_poly.entity_id
_entity_poly.type
_entity_poly.pdbx_seq_one_letter_code
_entity_poly.pdbx_strand_id
1 'polypeptide(L)'
;MVRKINDDHNHEMASPIFSNLVLSHRKMSDCDKSQVDSMKQFGITTSKVMAYIAGKSGSYGMLKFTKRDPYNYVHKQRRARISDGDAIQPLVTWKEMLMLT
;
A
#
# COMPACT_ATOMS: atom_id res chain seq x y z
N MET A 1 -25.74 -8.23 -22.75
CA MET A 1 -24.93 -8.25 -24.00
C MET A 1 -24.60 -6.81 -24.37
N VAL A 2 -23.31 -6.44 -24.41
CA VAL A 2 -22.90 -5.10 -24.85
C VAL A 2 -23.08 -5.02 -26.36
N ARG A 3 -23.78 -3.98 -26.85
CA ARG A 3 -24.16 -3.85 -28.26
C ARG A 3 -23.28 -2.90 -29.08
N LYS A 4 -22.57 -1.97 -28.43
CA LYS A 4 -21.66 -1.02 -29.08
C LYS A 4 -20.67 -0.45 -28.06
N ILE A 5 -19.40 -0.38 -28.44
CA ILE A 5 -18.35 0.35 -27.72
C ILE A 5 -17.92 1.47 -28.68
N ASN A 6 -17.97 2.72 -28.22
CA ASN A 6 -17.43 3.85 -28.98
C ASN A 6 -16.07 4.21 -28.38
N ASP A 7 -15.04 4.21 -29.22
CA ASP A 7 -13.67 4.54 -28.85
C ASP A 7 -13.23 5.91 -29.39
N ASP A 8 -14.17 6.70 -29.93
CA ASP A 8 -13.91 8.10 -30.28
C ASP A 8 -13.83 8.95 -29.00
N HIS A 9 -12.64 9.48 -28.74
CA HIS A 9 -12.36 10.41 -27.64
C HIS A 9 -12.07 11.80 -28.19
N ASN A 10 -12.44 12.83 -27.44
CA ASN A 10 -12.17 14.24 -27.78
C ASN A 10 -10.75 14.71 -27.38
N HIS A 11 -9.92 13.80 -26.89
CA HIS A 11 -8.56 14.04 -26.43
C HIS A 11 -7.75 12.75 -26.56
N GLU A 12 -6.43 12.89 -26.63
CA GLU A 12 -5.53 11.74 -26.61
C GLU A 12 -5.59 11.05 -25.24
N MET A 13 -5.54 9.71 -25.25
CA MET A 13 -5.45 8.94 -24.02
C MET A 13 -4.15 9.24 -23.28
N ALA A 14 -4.22 9.31 -21.96
CA ALA A 14 -3.03 9.46 -21.13
C ALA A 14 -2.05 8.30 -21.37
N SER A 15 -0.77 8.65 -21.57
CA SER A 15 0.27 7.64 -21.77
C SER A 15 0.28 6.63 -20.62
N PRO A 16 0.40 5.32 -20.90
CA PRO A 16 0.48 4.28 -19.87
C PRO A 16 1.59 4.53 -18.84
N ILE A 17 2.65 5.25 -19.22
CA ILE A 17 3.77 5.61 -18.34
C ILE A 17 3.32 6.53 -17.18
N PHE A 18 2.29 7.36 -17.39
CA PHE A 18 1.73 8.25 -16.38
C PHE A 18 0.47 7.67 -15.71
N SER A 19 0.12 6.42 -15.99
CA SER A 19 -1.07 5.78 -15.42
C SER A 19 -1.04 5.77 -13.89
N ASN A 20 0.14 5.68 -13.27
CA ASN A 20 0.31 5.72 -11.82
C ASN A 20 -0.03 7.10 -11.19
N LEU A 21 -0.09 8.17 -11.98
CA LEU A 21 -0.50 9.50 -11.52
C LEU A 21 -2.01 9.56 -11.31
N VAL A 22 -2.78 8.79 -12.09
CA VAL A 22 -4.24 8.69 -11.96
C VAL A 22 -4.60 7.82 -10.74
N LEU A 23 -5.31 8.41 -9.77
CA LEU A 23 -5.58 7.75 -8.48
C LEU A 23 -6.36 6.44 -8.63
N SER A 24 -7.31 6.35 -9.57
CA SER A 24 -8.09 5.12 -9.82
C SER A 24 -7.25 3.99 -10.40
N HIS A 25 -6.14 4.31 -11.08
CA HIS A 25 -5.23 3.34 -11.68
C HIS A 25 -4.07 2.98 -10.75
N ARG A 26 -3.83 3.81 -9.73
CA ARG A 26 -2.77 3.66 -8.73
C ARG A 26 -3.10 2.53 -7.76
N LYS A 27 -2.33 1.43 -7.85
CA LYS A 27 -2.51 0.29 -6.95
C LYS A 27 -1.19 -0.42 -6.70
N MET A 28 -0.86 -0.64 -5.42
CA MET A 28 0.16 -1.59 -5.03
C MET A 28 -0.40 -3.01 -5.17
N SER A 29 0.28 -3.86 -5.93
CA SER A 29 -0.07 -5.28 -6.00
C SER A 29 0.21 -5.97 -4.66
N ASP A 30 -0.37 -7.15 -4.47
CA ASP A 30 -0.13 -7.90 -3.23
C ASP A 30 1.30 -8.45 -3.17
N CYS A 31 1.95 -8.66 -4.33
CA CYS A 31 3.38 -8.93 -4.41
C CYS A 31 4.21 -7.72 -3.95
N ASP A 32 3.88 -6.49 -4.39
CA ASP A 32 4.60 -5.29 -3.95
C ASP A 32 4.47 -5.09 -2.43
N LYS A 33 3.27 -5.31 -1.90
CA LYS A 33 3.00 -5.24 -0.45
C LYS A 33 3.78 -6.30 0.33
N SER A 34 3.79 -7.55 -0.14
CA SER A 34 4.51 -8.62 0.55
C SER A 34 6.02 -8.40 0.54
N GLN A 35 6.57 -7.85 -0.54
CA GLN A 35 7.97 -7.41 -0.59
C GLN A 35 8.25 -6.27 0.40
N VAL A 36 7.34 -5.30 0.50
CA VAL A 36 7.43 -4.24 1.51
C VAL A 36 7.44 -4.83 2.93
N ASP A 37 6.48 -5.69 3.27
CA ASP A 37 6.39 -6.30 4.59
C ASP A 37 7.63 -7.13 4.92
N SER A 38 8.05 -7.98 3.99
CA SER A 38 9.20 -8.87 4.13
C SER A 38 10.52 -8.12 4.27
N MET A 39 10.68 -6.93 3.71
CA MET A 39 11.90 -6.14 3.89
C MET A 39 11.81 -5.23 5.11
N LYS A 40 10.61 -4.74 5.44
CA LYS A 40 10.35 -3.94 6.64
C LYS A 40 10.61 -4.71 7.93
N GLN A 41 10.31 -6.02 7.98
CA GLN A 41 10.64 -6.88 9.14
C GLN A 41 12.15 -6.93 9.43
N PHE A 42 13.00 -6.80 8.41
CA PHE A 42 14.47 -6.75 8.57
C PHE A 42 15.00 -5.32 8.79
N GLY A 43 14.12 -4.36 9.10
CA GLY A 43 14.52 -2.96 9.35
C GLY A 43 14.93 -2.18 8.09
N ILE A 44 14.74 -2.73 6.90
CA ILE A 44 15.09 -2.03 5.66
C ILE A 44 14.19 -0.79 5.51
N THR A 45 14.79 0.32 5.10
CA THR A 45 14.08 1.58 4.87
C THR A 45 13.17 1.48 3.65
N THR A 46 11.97 2.07 3.70
CA THR A 46 11.00 2.06 2.60
C THR A 46 11.59 2.57 1.27
N SER A 47 12.55 3.51 1.29
CA SER A 47 13.27 3.97 0.09
C SER A 47 14.12 2.89 -0.59
N LYS A 48 14.79 2.03 0.18
CA LYS A 48 15.58 0.91 -0.33
C LYS A 48 14.68 -0.21 -0.87
N VAL A 49 13.57 -0.47 -0.20
CA VAL A 49 12.54 -1.39 -0.71
C VAL A 49 12.01 -0.89 -2.05
N MET A 50 11.67 0.40 -2.14
CA MET A 50 11.25 1.03 -3.39
C MET A 50 12.25 0.86 -4.51
N ALA A 51 13.54 1.08 -4.24
CA ALA A 51 14.61 0.90 -5.22
C ALA A 51 14.71 -0.57 -5.67
N TYR A 52 14.55 -1.51 -4.76
CA TYR A 52 14.53 -2.93 -5.07
C TYR A 52 13.37 -3.31 -6.00
N ILE A 53 12.14 -2.88 -5.67
CA ILE A 53 10.95 -3.15 -6.50
C ILE A 53 11.11 -2.52 -7.88
N ALA A 54 11.56 -1.26 -7.94
CA ALA A 54 11.83 -0.59 -9.21
C ALA A 54 12.88 -1.32 -10.05
N GLY A 55 13.95 -1.83 -9.43
CA GLY A 55 14.96 -2.65 -10.12
C GLY A 55 14.37 -3.96 -10.66
N LYS A 56 13.49 -4.62 -9.90
CA LYS A 56 12.77 -5.83 -10.36
C LYS A 56 11.79 -5.53 -11.50
N SER A 57 11.17 -4.36 -11.51
CA SER A 57 10.26 -3.89 -12.56
C SER A 57 10.99 -3.21 -13.74
N GLY A 58 12.31 -3.12 -13.70
CA GLY A 58 13.15 -2.48 -14.73
C GLY A 58 13.34 -0.98 -14.56
N SER A 59 12.37 -0.24 -14.01
CA SER A 59 12.54 1.15 -13.60
C SER A 59 11.42 1.63 -12.68
N TYR A 60 11.56 2.83 -12.13
CA TYR A 60 10.47 3.50 -11.41
C TYR A 60 9.28 3.85 -12.31
N GLY A 61 9.49 4.06 -13.61
CA GLY A 61 8.42 4.37 -14.56
C GLY A 61 7.49 3.20 -14.86
N MET A 62 7.92 1.97 -14.54
CA MET A 62 7.12 0.75 -14.70
C MET A 62 6.23 0.45 -13.48
N LEU A 63 6.38 1.21 -12.39
CA LEU A 63 5.59 1.00 -11.19
C LEU A 63 4.18 1.58 -11.36
N LYS A 64 3.18 0.74 -11.03
CA LYS A 64 1.75 1.13 -11.00
C LYS A 64 1.37 1.97 -9.78
N PHE A 65 2.34 2.33 -8.95
CA PHE A 65 2.17 3.13 -7.75
C PHE A 65 3.27 4.19 -7.68
N THR A 66 2.99 5.23 -6.91
CA THR A 66 3.90 6.35 -6.71
C THR A 66 4.77 6.15 -5.49
N LYS A 67 5.80 6.99 -5.35
CA LYS A 67 6.66 7.04 -4.17
C LYS A 67 5.87 7.12 -2.86
N ARG A 68 4.71 7.79 -2.82
CA ARG A 68 3.92 8.01 -1.59
C ARG A 68 3.21 6.76 -1.08
N ASP A 69 2.84 5.84 -1.98
CA ASP A 69 1.96 4.73 -1.64
C ASP A 69 2.56 3.73 -0.65
N PRO A 70 3.81 3.25 -0.82
CA PRO A 70 4.41 2.36 0.18
C PRO A 70 4.63 3.02 1.54
N TYR A 71 4.89 4.32 1.60
CA TYR A 71 4.96 5.03 2.89
C TYR A 71 3.58 5.07 3.56
N ASN A 72 2.53 5.39 2.80
CA ASN A 72 1.16 5.37 3.29
C ASN A 72 0.74 3.97 3.76
N TYR A 73 1.14 2.92 3.03
CA TYR A 73 0.86 1.53 3.39
C TYR A 73 1.52 1.14 4.72
N VAL A 74 2.82 1.38 4.87
CA VAL A 74 3.56 1.13 6.12
C VAL A 74 2.98 1.95 7.28
N HIS A 75 2.64 3.22 7.03
CA HIS A 75 2.03 4.08 8.05
C HIS A 75 0.65 3.56 8.49
N LYS A 76 -0.20 3.12 7.56
CA LYS A 76 -1.50 2.51 7.87
C LYS A 76 -1.34 1.26 8.72
N GLN A 77 -0.40 0.37 8.38
CA GLN A 77 -0.11 -0.81 9.20
C GLN A 77 0.35 -0.45 10.61
N ARG A 78 1.24 0.54 10.74
CA ARG A 78 1.70 1.00 12.05
C ARG A 78 0.52 1.50 12.90
N ARG A 79 -0.38 2.29 12.30
CA ARG A 79 -1.57 2.79 12.99
C ARG A 79 -2.54 1.68 13.39
N ALA A 80 -2.75 0.69 12.51
CA ALA A 80 -3.59 -0.46 12.84
C ALA A 80 -3.06 -1.20 14.08
N ARG A 81 -1.75 -1.49 14.12
CA ARG A 81 -1.11 -2.13 15.28
C ARG A 81 -1.24 -1.32 16.58
N ILE A 82 -1.12 0.01 16.48
CA ILE A 82 -1.32 0.89 17.64
C ILE A 82 -2.77 0.84 18.09
N SER A 83 -3.73 0.99 17.17
CA SER A 83 -5.15 0.90 17.48
C SER A 83 -5.53 -0.43 18.12
N ASP A 84 -4.97 -1.54 17.65
CA ASP A 84 -5.20 -2.87 18.22
C ASP A 84 -4.56 -2.98 19.62
N GLY A 85 -3.34 -2.46 19.81
CA GLY A 85 -2.68 -2.42 21.11
C GLY A 85 -3.41 -1.57 22.14
N ASP A 86 -3.91 -0.40 21.72
CA ASP A 86 -4.72 0.52 22.52
C ASP A 86 -6.09 -0.08 22.85
N ALA A 87 -6.63 -0.97 22.01
CA ALA A 87 -7.88 -1.69 22.30
C ALA A 87 -7.69 -2.91 23.23
N ILE A 88 -6.50 -3.54 23.23
CA ILE A 88 -6.18 -4.68 24.09
C ILE A 88 -5.85 -4.22 25.52
N GLN A 89 -5.17 -3.09 25.71
CA GLN A 89 -4.81 -2.58 27.05
C GLN A 89 -6.02 -2.45 28.00
N PRO A 90 -7.14 -1.81 27.62
CA PRO A 90 -8.32 -1.74 28.46
C PRO A 90 -8.85 -3.13 28.82
N LEU A 91 -9.05 -4.03 27.84
CA LEU A 91 -9.65 -5.34 28.10
C LEU A 91 -8.84 -6.22 29.07
N VAL A 92 -7.51 -6.17 28.98
CA VAL A 92 -6.64 -6.91 29.92
C VAL A 92 -6.74 -6.32 31.32
N THR A 93 -6.70 -4.98 31.44
CA THR A 93 -6.83 -4.30 32.74
C THR A 93 -8.18 -4.53 33.43
N TRP A 94 -9.31 -4.48 32.70
CA TRP A 94 -10.62 -4.75 33.27
C TRP A 94 -10.78 -6.21 33.70
N LYS A 95 -10.19 -7.15 32.95
CA LYS A 95 -10.23 -8.58 33.28
C LYS A 95 -9.37 -8.91 34.50
N GLU A 96 -8.21 -8.28 34.66
CA GLU A 96 -7.37 -8.39 35.85
C GLU A 96 -8.04 -7.76 37.08
N MET A 97 -8.70 -6.61 36.92
CA MET A 97 -9.40 -5.92 38.01
C MET A 97 -10.65 -6.70 38.50
N LEU A 98 -11.36 -7.38 37.60
CA LEU A 98 -12.51 -8.24 37.93
C LEU A 98 -12.12 -9.60 38.53
N MET A 99 -10.85 -10.02 38.39
CA MET A 99 -10.34 -11.27 38.99
C MET A 99 -9.76 -11.06 40.40
N LEU A 100 -9.72 -9.81 40.89
CA LEU A 100 -9.23 -9.42 42.22
C LEU A 100 -10.36 -8.98 43.17
N THR A 101 -11.62 -9.24 42.82
CA THR A 101 -12.83 -9.04 43.65
C THR A 101 -13.58 -10.35 43.78
#